data_AF-A0A553SNE8-F1
#
_entry.id   AF-A0A553SNE8-F1
#
_cell.length_a   1.000
_cell.length_b   1.000
_cell.length_c   1.000
_cell.angle_alpha   90.00
_cell.angle_beta   90.00
_cell.angle_gamma   90.00
#
_symmetry.space_group_name_H-M   'P 1'
#
loop_
_entity.id
_entity.type
_entity.pdbx_description
1 polymer ?
#
loop_
_entity_poly.entity_id
_entity_poly.type
_entity_poly.pdbx_seq_one_letter_code
_entity_poly.pdbx_strand_id
1 'polypeptide(L)'
;MNKNNNIEIEDNPFKVMWNVRKEILSKAFLIVWLILFFILILFYILSYKFTIIKMEAFSLSDFLTPGITGLSFTLALITATTRIFSKDKLVDIYFYTDEANPNKGYLFYRTIAPYIWTSTIWLIVTIGSLFSKLFIFNFLPIFHDILKLIFSAFVLMGIMSLWSLLIAHIQDVSLETEREIKEQIKNEDHQ
;
A
#
# COMPACT_ATOMS: atom_id res chain seq x y z
N MET A 1 -36.31 16.52 -17.44
CA MET A 1 -37.04 15.27 -17.11
C MET A 1 -35.99 14.26 -16.65
N ASN A 2 -36.10 13.86 -15.37
CA ASN A 2 -35.26 12.97 -14.56
C ASN A 2 -34.19 12.12 -15.28
N LYS A 3 -32.92 12.51 -15.18
CA LYS A 3 -31.81 11.56 -15.16
C LYS A 3 -31.63 11.17 -13.70
N ASN A 4 -31.96 9.92 -13.35
CA ASN A 4 -31.58 9.34 -12.06
C ASN A 4 -30.06 9.48 -11.91
N ASN A 5 -29.62 10.52 -11.21
CA ASN A 5 -28.23 10.67 -10.79
C ASN A 5 -28.04 9.81 -9.54
N ASN A 6 -28.23 8.49 -9.67
CA ASN A 6 -27.72 7.56 -8.67
C ASN A 6 -26.19 7.60 -8.79
N ILE A 7 -25.57 8.50 -8.03
CA ILE A 7 -24.14 8.51 -7.83
C ILE A 7 -23.86 7.35 -6.89
N GLU A 8 -23.66 6.16 -7.48
CA GLU A 8 -23.20 5.00 -6.74
C GLU A 8 -21.68 5.06 -6.67
N ILE A 9 -21.17 5.30 -5.46
CA ILE A 9 -19.75 5.18 -5.16
C ILE A 9 -19.44 3.68 -5.15
N GLU A 10 -18.40 3.27 -5.86
CA GLU A 10 -17.93 1.90 -5.87
C GLU A 10 -17.32 1.57 -4.51
N ASP A 11 -17.97 0.68 -3.78
CA ASP A 11 -17.55 0.20 -2.45
C ASP A 11 -16.65 -1.04 -2.54
N ASN A 12 -16.66 -1.75 -3.66
CA ASN A 12 -15.85 -2.95 -3.84
C ASN A 12 -14.34 -2.60 -3.97
N PRO A 13 -13.51 -3.00 -2.99
CA PRO A 13 -12.09 -2.63 -2.96
C PRO A 13 -11.29 -3.15 -4.16
N PHE A 14 -11.62 -4.35 -4.65
CA PHE A 14 -10.94 -4.94 -5.79
C PHE A 14 -11.28 -4.23 -7.10
N LYS A 15 -12.54 -3.78 -7.25
CA LYS A 15 -12.98 -3.03 -8.42
C LYS A 15 -12.40 -1.62 -8.43
N VAL A 16 -12.35 -0.97 -7.26
CA VAL A 16 -11.63 0.30 -7.06
C VAL A 16 -10.17 0.17 -7.50
N MET A 17 -9.45 -0.85 -7.00
CA MET A 17 -8.07 -1.09 -7.40
C MET A 17 -7.92 -1.36 -8.90
N TRP A 18 -8.81 -2.16 -9.48
CA TRP A 18 -8.74 -2.51 -10.90
C TRP A 18 -8.86 -1.28 -11.81
N ASN A 19 -9.70 -0.32 -11.42
CA ASN A 19 -9.96 0.91 -12.15
C ASN A 19 -8.74 1.84 -12.19
N VAL A 20 -7.93 1.86 -11.13
CA VAL A 20 -6.74 2.72 -11.03
C VAL A 20 -5.42 1.93 -11.02
N ARG A 21 -5.43 0.67 -11.46
CA ARG A 21 -4.32 -0.28 -11.33
C ARG A 21 -2.96 0.21 -11.86
N LYS A 22 -2.96 1.11 -12.84
CA LYS A 22 -1.73 1.68 -13.42
C LYS A 22 -1.07 2.71 -12.50
N GLU A 23 -1.83 3.29 -11.58
CA GLU A 23 -1.40 4.36 -10.67
C GLU A 23 -1.11 3.86 -9.25
N ILE A 24 -1.58 2.65 -8.88
CA ILE A 24 -1.37 2.10 -7.52
C ILE A 24 0.10 1.90 -7.21
N LEU A 25 0.85 1.36 -8.18
CA LEU A 25 2.28 1.12 -8.04
C LEU A 25 3.02 1.80 -9.19
N SER A 26 3.91 2.73 -8.85
CA SER A 26 4.79 3.32 -9.85
C SER A 26 5.70 2.24 -10.46
N LYS A 27 6.09 2.41 -11.72
CA LYS A 27 7.05 1.49 -12.36
C LYS A 27 8.37 1.42 -11.58
N ALA A 28 8.80 2.55 -11.02
CA ALA A 28 9.98 2.62 -10.16
C ALA A 28 9.84 1.73 -8.92
N PHE A 29 8.67 1.73 -8.27
CA PHE A 29 8.38 0.84 -7.14
C PHE A 29 8.57 -0.62 -7.51
N LEU A 30 7.98 -1.05 -8.63
CA LEU A 30 8.07 -2.43 -9.11
C LEU A 30 9.53 -2.82 -9.42
N ILE A 31 10.30 -1.92 -10.03
CA ILE A 31 11.71 -2.15 -10.35
C ILE A 31 12.52 -2.34 -9.06
N VAL A 32 12.36 -1.46 -8.07
CA VAL A 32 13.06 -1.57 -6.78
C VAL A 32 12.68 -2.86 -6.07
N TRP A 33 11.40 -3.21 -6.06
CA TRP A 33 10.94 -4.47 -5.45
C TRP A 33 11.55 -5.69 -6.14
N LEU A 34 11.57 -5.71 -7.48
CA LEU A 34 12.21 -6.79 -8.25
C LEU A 34 13.70 -6.89 -7.94
N ILE A 35 14.42 -5.76 -7.85
CA ILE A 35 15.84 -5.74 -7.48
C ILE A 35 16.05 -6.37 -6.10
N LEU A 36 15.27 -5.95 -5.09
CA LEU A 36 15.35 -6.51 -3.74
C LEU A 36 15.00 -8.00 -3.71
N PHE A 37 14.03 -8.43 -4.52
CA PHE A 37 13.67 -9.84 -4.67
C PHE A 37 14.80 -10.66 -5.29
N PHE A 38 15.46 -10.16 -6.34
CA PHE A 38 16.63 -10.81 -6.92
C PHE A 38 17.81 -10.86 -5.94
N ILE A 39 18.00 -9.81 -5.14
CA ILE A 39 19.00 -9.79 -4.06
C ILE A 39 18.69 -10.89 -3.03
N LEU A 40 17.43 -11.07 -2.62
CA LEU A 40 17.03 -12.16 -1.73
C LEU A 40 17.35 -13.55 -2.32
N ILE A 41 17.05 -13.77 -3.60
CA ILE A 41 17.37 -15.02 -4.30
C ILE A 41 18.89 -15.25 -4.31
N LEU A 42 19.66 -14.20 -4.61
CA LEU A 42 21.11 -14.27 -4.62
C LEU A 42 21.66 -14.67 -3.24
N PHE A 43 21.19 -14.03 -2.17
CA PHE A 43 21.56 -14.38 -0.80
C PHE A 43 21.17 -15.81 -0.43
N TYR A 44 20.00 -16.29 -0.85
CA TYR A 44 19.58 -17.67 -0.64
C TYR A 44 20.53 -18.67 -1.31
N ILE A 45 20.92 -18.43 -2.57
CA ILE A 45 21.87 -19.28 -3.30
C ILE A 45 23.27 -19.22 -2.66
N LEU A 46 23.73 -18.03 -2.26
CA LEU A 46 25.02 -17.88 -1.58
C LEU A 46 25.02 -18.61 -0.24
N SER A 47 23.88 -18.66 0.46
CA SER A 47 23.77 -19.35 1.74
C SER A 47 24.05 -20.86 1.64
N TYR A 48 23.75 -21.45 0.48
CA TYR A 48 24.05 -22.85 0.20
C TYR A 48 25.54 -23.13 -0.05
N LYS A 49 26.29 -22.12 -0.52
CA LYS A 49 27.72 -22.27 -0.89
C LYS A 49 28.69 -21.74 0.17
N PHE A 50 28.29 -20.74 0.94
CA PHE A 50 29.17 -20.07 1.89
C PHE A 50 28.67 -20.23 3.31
N THR A 51 29.46 -20.87 4.17
CA THR A 51 29.17 -21.10 5.59
C THR A 51 29.07 -19.81 6.42
N ILE A 52 29.50 -18.68 5.87
CA ILE A 52 29.50 -17.35 6.51
C ILE A 52 28.09 -16.71 6.45
N ILE A 53 27.32 -16.98 5.39
CA ILE A 53 25.97 -16.45 5.22
C ILE A 53 25.01 -17.60 5.47
N LYS A 54 24.59 -17.81 6.71
CA LYS A 54 23.46 -18.69 6.98
C LYS A 54 22.21 -17.84 6.99
N MET A 55 21.29 -18.08 6.07
CA MET A 55 19.91 -17.66 6.29
C MET A 55 19.42 -18.48 7.48
N GLU A 56 19.50 -17.90 8.69
CA GLU A 56 18.80 -18.49 9.82
C GLU A 56 17.33 -18.59 9.44
N ALA A 57 16.77 -19.77 9.68
CA ALA A 57 15.42 -20.12 9.29
C ALA A 57 14.42 -19.29 10.12
N PHE A 58 14.17 -18.05 9.73
CA PHE A 58 13.00 -17.33 10.23
C PHE A 58 11.77 -18.17 9.88
N SER A 59 10.88 -18.28 10.86
CA SER A 59 9.60 -18.96 10.67
C SER A 59 8.63 -17.98 10.03
N LEU A 60 7.74 -18.47 9.15
CA LEU A 60 6.67 -17.62 8.62
C LEU A 60 5.80 -17.07 9.77
N SER A 61 5.72 -17.78 10.90
CA SER A 61 5.02 -17.34 12.12
C SER A 61 5.57 -16.04 12.71
N ASP A 62 6.83 -15.70 12.44
CA ASP A 62 7.50 -14.52 13.02
C ASP A 62 6.95 -13.21 12.45
N PHE A 63 6.28 -13.30 11.29
CA PHE A 63 5.68 -12.15 10.61
C PHE A 63 4.25 -11.83 11.05
N LEU A 64 3.70 -12.53 12.05
CA LEU A 64 2.34 -12.27 12.52
C LEU A 64 2.23 -10.86 13.12
N THR A 65 3.19 -10.51 13.98
CA THR A 65 3.25 -9.19 14.61
C THR A 65 3.52 -8.08 13.58
N PRO A 66 4.55 -8.18 12.70
CA PRO A 66 4.70 -7.25 11.57
C PRO A 66 3.45 -7.11 10.71
N GLY A 67 2.74 -8.21 10.44
CA GLY A 67 1.49 -8.23 9.68
C GLY A 67 0.38 -7.38 10.31
N ILE A 68 0.09 -7.64 11.59
CA ILE A 68 -0.91 -6.89 12.36
C ILE A 68 -0.51 -5.41 12.49
N THR A 69 0.76 -5.14 12.73
CA THR A 69 1.28 -3.77 12.80
C THR A 69 1.12 -3.04 11.46
N GLY A 70 1.44 -3.70 10.34
CA GLY A 70 1.29 -3.12 9.00
C GLY A 70 -0.17 -2.81 8.65
N LEU A 71 -1.10 -3.69 9.02
CA LEU A 71 -2.54 -3.44 8.90
C LEU A 71 -2.98 -2.22 9.74
N SER A 72 -2.54 -2.18 11.00
CA SER A 72 -2.88 -1.11 11.94
C SER A 72 -2.33 0.24 11.48
N PHE A 73 -1.10 0.26 10.97
CA PHE A 73 -0.46 1.45 10.44
C PHE A 73 -1.12 1.94 9.15
N THR A 74 -1.52 1.03 8.26
CA THR A 74 -2.31 1.38 7.06
C THR A 74 -3.63 2.04 7.44
N LEU A 75 -4.33 1.50 8.45
CA LEU A 75 -5.57 2.08 8.96
C LEU A 75 -5.36 3.45 9.61
N ALA A 76 -4.27 3.61 10.36
CA ALA A 76 -3.91 4.90 10.96
C ALA A 76 -3.63 5.95 9.88
N LEU A 77 -2.87 5.60 8.83
CA LEU A 77 -2.54 6.51 7.73
C LEU A 77 -3.77 6.93 6.92
N ILE A 78 -4.67 6.00 6.58
CA ILE A 78 -5.90 6.38 5.85
C ILE A 78 -6.78 7.27 6.74
N THR A 79 -6.90 6.96 8.03
CA THR A 79 -7.64 7.80 8.99
C THR A 79 -7.04 9.20 9.08
N ALA A 80 -5.73 9.32 9.19
CA ALA A 80 -5.04 10.61 9.21
C ALA A 80 -5.25 11.39 7.91
N THR A 81 -5.14 10.72 6.77
CA THR A 81 -5.33 11.33 5.44
C THR A 81 -6.75 11.86 5.27
N THR A 82 -7.77 11.07 5.65
CA THR A 82 -9.17 11.52 5.60
C THR A 82 -9.50 12.66 6.58
N ARG A 83 -8.64 12.94 7.57
CA ARG A 83 -8.79 14.11 8.47
C ARG A 83 -8.20 15.38 7.86
N ILE A 84 -7.20 15.27 6.99
CA ILE A 84 -6.62 16.42 6.27
C ILE A 84 -7.62 16.96 5.25
N PHE A 85 -8.33 16.06 4.57
CA PHE A 85 -9.39 16.45 3.64
C PHE A 85 -10.71 16.65 4.38
N SER A 86 -11.24 17.89 4.40
CA SER A 86 -12.61 18.12 4.85
C SER A 86 -13.59 17.31 4.00
N LYS A 87 -14.75 16.95 4.56
CA LYS A 87 -15.77 16.17 3.84
C LYS A 87 -16.14 16.79 2.49
N ASP A 88 -16.21 18.11 2.43
CA ASP A 88 -16.52 18.86 1.21
C ASP A 88 -15.42 18.71 0.16
N LYS A 89 -14.14 18.77 0.57
CA LYS A 89 -13.00 18.51 -0.34
C LYS A 89 -13.01 17.10 -0.90
N LEU A 90 -13.42 16.09 -0.12
CA LEU A 90 -13.52 14.70 -0.61
C LEU A 90 -14.60 14.55 -1.69
N VAL A 91 -15.71 15.29 -1.56
CA VAL A 91 -16.76 15.35 -2.58
C VAL A 91 -16.25 16.08 -3.83
N ASP A 92 -15.51 17.17 -3.66
CA ASP A 92 -14.88 17.90 -4.77
C ASP A 92 -13.86 17.03 -5.52
N ILE A 93 -13.02 16.27 -4.78
CA ILE A 93 -12.07 15.30 -5.35
C ILE A 93 -12.79 14.21 -6.15
N TYR A 94 -13.98 13.78 -5.71
CA TYR A 94 -14.78 12.80 -6.44
C TYR A 94 -15.33 13.39 -7.74
N PHE A 95 -15.81 14.64 -7.73
CA PHE A 95 -16.34 15.29 -8.93
C PHE A 95 -15.27 15.85 -9.87
N TYR A 96 -14.04 15.99 -9.41
CA TYR A 96 -12.93 16.46 -10.21
C TYR A 96 -12.68 15.55 -11.42
N THR A 97 -12.69 16.16 -12.60
CA THR A 97 -12.37 15.52 -13.89
C THR A 97 -11.41 16.42 -14.65
N ASP A 98 -10.39 15.81 -15.26
CA ASP A 98 -9.40 16.51 -16.08
C ASP A 98 -9.31 15.84 -17.46
N GLU A 99 -8.72 16.50 -18.45
CA GLU A 99 -8.57 15.99 -19.83
C GLU A 99 -7.86 14.63 -19.86
N ALA A 100 -6.92 14.40 -18.94
CA ALA A 100 -6.21 13.12 -18.80
C ALA A 100 -7.07 12.01 -18.15
N ASN A 101 -8.10 12.35 -17.37
CA ASN A 101 -8.93 11.40 -16.63
C ASN A 101 -10.40 11.88 -16.61
N PRO A 102 -11.16 11.65 -17.69
CA PRO A 102 -12.53 12.15 -17.83
C PRO A 102 -13.56 11.44 -16.92
N ASN A 103 -13.15 10.36 -16.25
CA ASN A 103 -14.04 9.55 -15.41
C ASN A 103 -14.16 10.17 -14.01
N LYS A 104 -15.39 10.57 -13.65
CA LYS A 104 -15.74 10.98 -12.27
C LYS A 104 -15.33 9.91 -11.27
N GLY A 105 -14.80 10.34 -10.13
CA GLY A 105 -14.31 9.48 -9.05
C GLY A 105 -12.91 8.89 -9.26
N TYR A 106 -12.29 9.05 -10.43
CA TYR A 106 -10.96 8.49 -10.69
C TYR A 106 -9.90 9.01 -9.70
N LEU A 107 -9.88 10.32 -9.43
CA LEU A 107 -8.93 10.92 -8.50
C LEU A 107 -9.15 10.40 -7.07
N PHE A 108 -10.42 10.31 -6.65
CA PHE A 108 -10.80 9.73 -5.36
C PHE A 108 -10.31 8.27 -5.22
N TYR A 109 -10.56 7.43 -6.21
CA TYR A 109 -10.12 6.04 -6.20
C TYR A 109 -8.59 5.93 -6.27
N ARG A 110 -7.92 6.82 -6.99
CA ARG A 110 -6.45 6.88 -7.05
C ARG A 110 -5.84 7.20 -5.69
N THR A 111 -6.48 8.04 -4.89
CA THR A 111 -6.02 8.34 -3.51
C THR A 111 -6.22 7.14 -2.59
N ILE A 112 -7.34 6.42 -2.68
CA ILE A 112 -7.68 5.34 -1.73
C ILE A 112 -7.04 3.99 -2.11
N ALA A 113 -6.89 3.69 -3.40
CA ALA A 113 -6.44 2.38 -3.85
C ALA A 113 -5.06 1.94 -3.33
N PRO A 114 -4.05 2.83 -3.15
CA PRO A 114 -2.78 2.47 -2.50
C PRO A 114 -2.94 1.93 -1.07
N TYR A 115 -3.91 2.44 -0.31
CA TYR A 115 -4.22 1.94 1.04
C TYR A 115 -4.86 0.55 0.99
N ILE A 116 -5.78 0.34 0.05
CA ILE A 116 -6.41 -0.97 -0.18
C ILE A 116 -5.36 -2.01 -0.61
N TRP A 117 -4.46 -1.63 -1.50
CA TRP A 117 -3.37 -2.49 -1.95
C TRP A 117 -2.46 -2.90 -0.79
N THR A 118 -2.03 -1.92 -0.01
CA THR A 118 -1.13 -2.13 1.12
C THR A 118 -1.78 -3.00 2.19
N SER A 119 -3.03 -2.73 2.55
CA SER A 119 -3.77 -3.54 3.52
C SER A 119 -3.99 -4.97 3.01
N THR A 120 -4.23 -5.16 1.71
CA THR A 120 -4.36 -6.49 1.09
C THR A 120 -3.07 -7.30 1.21
N ILE A 121 -1.90 -6.69 0.93
CA ILE A 121 -0.61 -7.37 1.10
C ILE A 121 -0.39 -7.77 2.56
N TRP A 122 -0.60 -6.84 3.49
CA TRP A 122 -0.41 -7.13 4.92
C TRP A 122 -1.42 -8.14 5.45
N LEU A 123 -2.63 -8.19 4.89
CA LEU A 123 -3.61 -9.22 5.20
C LEU A 123 -3.12 -10.60 4.73
N ILE A 124 -2.57 -10.71 3.51
CA ILE A 124 -1.98 -11.96 3.00
C ILE A 124 -0.84 -12.43 3.90
N VAL A 125 0.07 -11.52 4.30
CA VAL A 125 1.18 -11.82 5.22
C VAL A 125 0.64 -12.30 6.58
N THR A 126 -0.34 -11.59 7.15
CA THR A 126 -0.91 -11.93 8.46
C THR A 126 -1.60 -13.30 8.44
N ILE A 127 -2.43 -13.54 7.42
CA ILE A 127 -3.13 -14.80 7.24
C ILE A 127 -2.12 -15.95 7.04
N GLY A 128 -1.15 -15.78 6.14
CA GLY A 128 -0.14 -16.81 5.90
C GLY A 128 0.71 -17.12 7.13
N SER A 129 1.07 -16.11 7.91
CA SER A 129 1.78 -16.26 9.17
C SER A 129 0.94 -17.00 10.23
N LEU A 130 -0.35 -16.68 10.32
CA LEU A 130 -1.30 -17.38 11.19
C LEU A 130 -1.44 -18.85 10.81
N PHE A 131 -1.62 -19.16 9.52
CA PHE A 131 -1.66 -20.54 9.03
C PHE A 131 -0.39 -21.31 9.36
N SER A 132 0.79 -20.69 9.18
CA SER A 132 2.06 -21.32 9.54
C SER A 132 2.20 -21.60 11.04
N LYS A 133 1.50 -20.86 11.90
CA LYS A 133 1.50 -21.09 13.35
C LYS A 133 0.52 -22.18 13.77
N LEU A 134 -0.61 -22.30 13.06
CA LEU A 134 -1.69 -23.24 13.37
C LEU A 134 -1.45 -24.64 12.79
N PHE A 135 -0.79 -24.73 11.64
CA PHE A 135 -0.61 -25.98 10.92
C PHE A 135 0.87 -26.28 10.72
N ILE A 136 1.28 -27.51 11.06
CA ILE A 136 2.60 -28.04 10.72
C ILE A 136 2.48 -28.70 9.34
N PHE A 137 3.10 -28.08 8.35
CA PHE A 137 3.12 -28.62 6.99
C PHE A 137 4.37 -29.47 6.76
N ASN A 138 4.21 -30.78 6.60
CA ASN A 138 5.30 -31.69 6.25
C ASN A 138 5.52 -31.71 4.72
N PHE A 139 6.01 -30.61 4.17
CA PHE A 139 6.43 -30.55 2.77
C PHE A 139 7.88 -31.02 2.57
N LEU A 140 8.25 -31.37 1.34
CA LEU A 140 9.66 -31.56 0.98
C LEU A 140 10.46 -30.26 1.29
N PRO A 141 11.71 -30.34 1.76
CA PRO A 141 12.51 -29.18 2.16
C PRO A 141 12.58 -28.07 1.09
N ILE A 142 12.68 -28.46 -0.18
CA ILE A 142 12.75 -27.52 -1.32
C ILE A 142 11.48 -26.64 -1.41
N PHE A 143 10.30 -27.21 -1.15
CA PHE A 143 9.03 -26.47 -1.20
C PHE A 143 8.90 -25.51 -0.04
N HIS A 144 9.40 -25.90 1.13
CA HIS A 144 9.40 -25.05 2.30
C HIS A 144 10.27 -23.78 2.09
N ASP A 145 11.42 -23.93 1.45
CA ASP A 145 12.30 -22.80 1.15
C ASP A 145 11.74 -21.89 0.06
N ILE A 146 11.12 -22.45 -0.99
CA ILE A 146 10.43 -21.65 -2.02
C ILE A 146 9.28 -20.85 -1.40
N LEU A 147 8.47 -21.46 -0.53
CA LEU A 147 7.39 -20.78 0.17
C LEU A 147 7.92 -19.64 1.04
N LYS A 148 9.01 -19.86 1.78
CA LYS A 148 9.69 -18.81 2.55
C LYS A 148 10.11 -17.64 1.67
N LEU A 149 10.73 -17.92 0.53
CA LEU A 149 11.23 -16.90 -0.38
C LEU A 149 10.09 -16.06 -0.98
N ILE A 150 9.00 -16.72 -1.42
CA ILE A 150 7.78 -16.04 -1.88
C ILE A 150 7.20 -15.17 -0.75
N PHE A 151 7.10 -15.72 0.45
CA PHE A 151 6.54 -15.02 1.60
C PHE A 151 7.38 -13.79 1.98
N SER A 152 8.71 -13.90 2.00
CA SER A 152 9.61 -12.76 2.20
C SER A 152 9.44 -11.68 1.12
N ALA A 153 9.14 -12.07 -0.13
CA ALA A 153 8.87 -11.12 -1.20
C ALA A 153 7.59 -10.31 -0.95
N PHE A 154 6.53 -10.96 -0.42
CA PHE A 154 5.31 -10.28 0.02
C PHE A 154 5.57 -9.35 1.19
N VAL A 155 6.37 -9.77 2.17
CA VAL A 155 6.76 -8.90 3.30
C VAL A 155 7.51 -7.67 2.81
N LEU A 156 8.48 -7.82 1.91
CA LEU A 156 9.19 -6.68 1.29
C LEU A 156 8.22 -5.75 0.55
N MET A 157 7.28 -6.33 -0.21
CA MET A 157 6.26 -5.54 -0.90
C MET A 157 5.40 -4.75 0.09
N GLY A 158 5.01 -5.37 1.20
CA GLY A 158 4.26 -4.75 2.29
C GLY A 158 5.01 -3.56 2.90
N ILE A 159 6.29 -3.74 3.22
CA ILE A 159 7.15 -2.69 3.78
C ILE A 159 7.29 -1.53 2.81
N MET A 160 7.60 -1.80 1.54
CA MET A 160 7.75 -0.76 0.54
C MET A 160 6.43 0.00 0.32
N SER A 161 5.31 -0.71 0.26
CA SER A 161 3.99 -0.10 0.03
C SER A 161 3.59 0.83 1.20
N LEU A 162 3.86 0.43 2.44
CA LEU A 162 3.71 1.31 3.60
C LEU A 162 4.60 2.55 3.53
N TRP A 163 5.86 2.39 3.14
CA TRP A 163 6.77 3.51 2.99
C TRP A 163 6.28 4.50 1.92
N SER A 164 5.76 3.99 0.81
CA SER A 164 5.15 4.81 -0.24
C SER A 164 3.92 5.57 0.28
N LEU A 165 3.06 4.93 1.07
CA LEU A 165 1.91 5.60 1.71
C LEU A 165 2.36 6.69 2.68
N LEU A 166 3.41 6.45 3.46
CA LEU A 166 3.95 7.42 4.39
C LEU A 166 4.48 8.67 3.65
N ILE A 167 5.24 8.47 2.56
CA ILE A 167 5.72 9.58 1.73
C ILE A 167 4.54 10.37 1.16
N ALA A 168 3.53 9.70 0.61
CA ALA A 168 2.35 10.36 0.06
C ALA A 168 1.64 11.19 1.12
N HIS A 169 1.44 10.63 2.32
CA HIS A 169 0.83 11.33 3.44
C HIS A 169 1.63 12.58 3.86
N ILE A 170 2.96 12.49 3.93
CA ILE A 170 3.82 13.64 4.25
C ILE A 170 3.70 14.73 3.18
N GLN A 171 3.65 14.34 1.90
CA GLN A 171 3.46 15.28 0.80
C GLN A 171 2.09 15.98 0.88
N ASP A 172 1.02 15.24 1.17
CA ASP A 172 -0.32 15.78 1.33
C ASP A 172 -0.39 16.79 2.50
N VAL A 173 0.21 16.46 3.65
CA VAL A 173 0.31 17.37 4.81
C VAL A 173 1.08 18.64 4.44
N SER A 174 2.21 18.49 3.73
CA SER A 174 3.05 19.62 3.33
C SER A 174 2.30 20.57 2.38
N LEU A 175 1.60 20.01 1.39
CA LEU A 175 0.84 20.79 0.40
C LEU A 175 -0.35 21.51 1.04
N GLU A 176 -1.08 20.84 1.94
CA GLU A 176 -2.20 21.48 2.64
C GLU A 176 -1.70 22.61 3.54
N THR A 177 -0.60 22.40 4.26
CA THR A 177 0.02 23.44 5.10
C THR A 177 0.48 24.63 4.26
N GLU A 178 1.10 24.40 3.11
CA GLU A 178 1.50 25.47 2.18
C GLU A 178 0.29 26.26 1.67
N ARG A 179 -0.82 25.57 1.38
CA ARG A 179 -2.07 26.18 0.93
C ARG A 179 -2.68 27.09 1.99
N GLU A 180 -2.76 26.61 3.23
CA GLU A 180 -3.28 27.41 4.35
C GLU A 180 -2.42 28.66 4.63
N ILE A 181 -1.09 28.53 4.58
CA ILE A 181 -0.18 29.69 4.73
C ILE A 181 -0.43 30.73 3.64
N LYS A 182 -0.57 30.30 2.37
CA LYS A 182 -0.84 31.23 1.26
C LYS A 182 -2.19 31.92 1.39
N GLU A 183 -3.21 31.21 1.87
CA GLU A 183 -4.53 31.80 2.13
C GLU A 183 -4.48 32.85 3.25
N GLN A 184 -3.72 32.60 4.32
CA GLN A 184 -3.52 33.55 5.41
C GLN A 184 -2.80 34.83 4.94
N ILE A 185 -1.68 34.69 4.22
CA ILE A 185 -0.94 35.85 3.67
C ILE A 185 -1.83 36.68 2.75
N LYS A 186 -2.60 36.04 1.86
CA LYS A 186 -3.53 36.75 0.97
C LYS A 186 -4.61 37.52 1.74
N ASN A 187 -5.09 36.98 2.85
CA ASN A 187 -6.09 37.65 3.68
C ASN A 187 -5.50 38.82 4.48
N GLU A 188 -4.22 38.75 4.85
CA GLU A 188 -3.48 39.86 5.47
C GLU A 188 -3.18 40.99 4.47
N ASP A 189 -2.86 40.67 3.21
CA ASP A 189 -2.64 41.67 2.14
C ASP A 189 -3.92 42.41 1.69
N HIS A 190 -5.10 41.93 2.11
CA HIS A 190 -6.40 42.52 1.81
C HIS A 190 -7.04 43.28 2.99
N GLN A 191 -6.33 43.43 4.12
CA GLN A 191 -6.70 44.29 5.26
C GLN A 191 -5.93 45.62 5.24
#